data_AF-A0A1J5Q9I3-F1
#
_entry.id   AF-A0A1J5Q9I3-F1
#
_cell.length_a   1.000
_cell.length_b   1.000
_cell.length_c   1.000
_cell.angle_alpha   90.00
_cell.angle_beta   90.00
_cell.angle_gamma   90.00
#
_symmetry.space_group_name_H-M   'P 1'
#
loop_
_entity.id
_entity.type
_entity.pdbx_description
1 polymer ?
#
loop_
_entity_poly.entity_id
_entity_poly.type
_entity_poly.pdbx_seq_one_letter_code
_entity_poly.pdbx_strand_id
1 'polypeptide(L)'
;MLCLDPPDGLALMREEIFGPLLPVIGYDSVDDALARINAGDRPLALYWFDDDRARVERVLRATHAGGVTLNDTLLHVAQDTLPFGGVGASGNGAYHGRWGFERFSHLKPVLAQPRLGLGALVRPPYGRRFDALTALLRRLR
;
A
#
# COMPACT_ATOMS: atom_id res chain seq x y z
N MET A 1 -10.52 -21.16 21.14
CA MET A 1 -10.83 -22.54 20.70
C MET A 1 -10.21 -22.73 19.33
N LEU A 2 -9.46 -23.82 19.16
CA LEU A 2 -8.72 -24.12 17.93
C LEU A 2 -9.57 -25.03 17.03
N CYS A 3 -9.62 -24.75 15.73
CA CYS A 3 -10.34 -25.56 14.75
C CYS A 3 -9.37 -25.99 13.65
N LEU A 4 -9.11 -27.29 13.55
CA LEU A 4 -8.17 -27.86 12.58
C LEU A 4 -8.90 -28.19 11.28
N ASP A 5 -8.34 -27.75 10.15
CA ASP A 5 -8.79 -27.99 8.78
C ASP A 5 -10.32 -27.92 8.59
N PRO A 6 -10.97 -26.82 9.01
CA PRO A 6 -12.40 -26.64 8.79
C PRO A 6 -12.73 -26.58 7.28
N PRO A 7 -13.85 -27.20 6.85
CA PRO A 7 -14.33 -27.07 5.48
C PRO A 7 -14.59 -25.61 5.08
N ASP A 8 -14.22 -25.24 3.85
CA ASP A 8 -14.36 -23.87 3.32
C ASP A 8 -15.81 -23.35 3.29
N GLY A 9 -16.80 -24.24 3.28
CA GLY A 9 -18.22 -23.88 3.28
C GLY A 9 -18.76 -23.34 4.61
N LEU A 10 -18.01 -23.48 5.70
CA LEU A 10 -18.43 -23.00 7.02
C LEU A 10 -18.38 -21.47 7.11
N ALA A 11 -19.34 -20.86 7.82
CA ALA A 11 -19.36 -19.41 8.04
C ALA A 11 -18.04 -18.89 8.66
N LEU A 12 -17.44 -19.68 9.56
CA LEU A 12 -16.11 -19.43 10.15
C LEU A 12 -15.01 -19.15 9.12
N MET A 13 -15.12 -19.71 7.91
CA MET A 13 -14.14 -19.60 6.84
C MET A 13 -14.49 -18.53 5.80
N ARG A 14 -15.69 -17.95 5.88
CA ARG A 14 -16.24 -17.02 4.87
C ARG A 14 -16.41 -15.60 5.41
N GLU A 15 -16.44 -15.44 6.71
CA GLU A 15 -16.69 -14.17 7.40
C GLU A 15 -15.56 -13.86 8.37
N GLU A 16 -15.40 -12.58 8.70
CA GLU A 16 -14.45 -12.16 9.72
C GLU A 16 -14.91 -12.63 11.11
N ILE A 17 -14.06 -13.40 11.80
CA ILE A 17 -14.44 -14.17 12.98
C ILE A 17 -14.84 -13.26 14.17
N PHE A 18 -14.11 -12.15 14.39
CA PHE A 18 -14.30 -11.23 15.52
C PHE A 18 -14.61 -11.90 16.88
N GLY A 19 -13.97 -13.04 17.14
CA GLY A 19 -14.28 -13.90 18.28
C GLY A 19 -13.13 -14.87 18.59
N PRO A 20 -13.25 -15.66 19.67
CA PRO A 20 -12.15 -16.48 20.21
C PRO A 20 -11.96 -17.82 19.47
N LEU A 21 -12.17 -17.84 18.15
CA LEU A 21 -11.98 -19.01 17.29
C LEU A 21 -10.75 -18.81 16.41
N LEU A 22 -9.91 -19.84 16.31
CA LEU A 22 -8.71 -19.82 15.46
C LEU A 22 -8.70 -21.05 14.54
N PRO A 23 -9.08 -20.89 13.26
CA PRO A 23 -8.86 -21.89 12.23
C PRO A 23 -7.37 -22.10 11.98
N VAL A 24 -6.96 -23.36 11.87
CA VAL A 24 -5.63 -23.76 11.42
C VAL A 24 -5.83 -24.59 10.16
N ILE A 25 -5.21 -24.16 9.07
CA ILE A 25 -5.38 -24.75 7.74
C ILE A 25 -4.01 -25.26 7.31
N GLY A 26 -3.90 -26.57 7.10
CA GLY A 26 -2.70 -27.20 6.55
C GLY A 26 -2.44 -26.76 5.12
N TYR A 27 -1.17 -26.73 4.74
CA TYR A 27 -0.72 -26.49 3.38
C TYR A 27 0.56 -27.29 3.12
N ASP A 28 0.82 -27.65 1.86
CA ASP A 28 2.00 -28.45 1.49
C ASP A 28 3.19 -27.57 1.10
N SER A 29 2.93 -26.40 0.52
CA SER A 29 3.94 -25.42 0.14
C SER A 29 3.54 -23.98 0.46
N VAL A 30 4.54 -23.11 0.58
CA VAL A 30 4.30 -21.66 0.74
C VAL A 30 3.49 -21.10 -0.42
N ASP A 31 3.61 -21.67 -1.62
CA ASP A 31 2.84 -21.24 -2.79
C ASP A 31 1.35 -21.54 -2.66
N ASP A 32 0.97 -22.63 -1.99
CA ASP A 32 -0.42 -22.94 -1.70
C ASP A 32 -1.02 -21.93 -0.71
N ALA A 33 -0.25 -21.57 0.32
CA ALA A 33 -0.64 -20.56 1.29
C ALA A 33 -0.81 -19.18 0.62
N LEU A 34 0.14 -18.79 -0.25
CA LEU A 34 0.07 -17.53 -1.00
C LEU A 34 -1.12 -17.51 -1.97
N ALA A 35 -1.37 -18.61 -2.69
CA ALA A 35 -2.51 -18.72 -3.58
C ALA A 35 -3.84 -18.56 -2.82
N ARG A 36 -3.95 -19.17 -1.63
CA ARG A 36 -5.13 -19.04 -0.77
C ARG A 36 -5.32 -17.61 -0.26
N ILE A 37 -4.26 -16.95 0.21
CA ILE A 37 -4.31 -15.54 0.67
C ILE A 37 -4.78 -14.64 -0.48
N ASN A 38 -4.19 -14.81 -1.67
CA ASN A 38 -4.48 -13.98 -2.84
C ASN A 38 -5.84 -14.26 -3.49
N ALA A 39 -6.47 -15.41 -3.22
CA ALA A 39 -7.83 -15.70 -3.64
C ALA A 39 -8.89 -14.97 -2.81
N GLY A 40 -8.52 -14.50 -1.61
CA GLY A 40 -9.38 -13.74 -0.72
C GLY A 40 -9.30 -12.22 -0.94
N ASP A 41 -10.15 -11.52 -0.20
CA ASP A 41 -10.08 -10.07 -0.10
C ASP A 41 -8.78 -9.62 0.60
N ARG A 42 -8.26 -8.47 0.19
CA ARG A 42 -7.00 -7.92 0.73
C ARG A 42 -7.16 -7.58 2.22
N PRO A 43 -6.45 -8.27 3.13
CA PRO A 43 -6.65 -8.11 4.56
C PRO A 43 -6.06 -6.79 5.08
N LEU A 44 -6.55 -6.36 6.25
CA LEU A 44 -5.97 -5.21 6.95
C LEU A 44 -4.55 -5.50 7.45
N ALA A 45 -4.33 -6.71 7.97
CA ALA A 45 -3.04 -7.16 8.50
C ALA A 45 -2.68 -8.54 7.98
N LEU A 46 -1.41 -8.75 7.66
CA LEU A 46 -0.80 -10.06 7.42
C LEU A 46 0.28 -10.30 8.49
N TYR A 47 0.31 -11.51 9.06
CA TYR A 47 1.34 -11.92 10.00
C TYR A 47 2.10 -13.10 9.41
N TRP A 48 3.42 -12.96 9.33
CA TRP A 48 4.28 -13.98 8.74
C TRP A 48 5.39 -14.36 9.71
N PHE A 49 5.53 -15.67 9.96
CA PHE A 49 6.52 -16.21 10.88
C PHE A 49 7.53 -17.06 10.10
N ASP A 50 8.75 -16.54 9.95
CA ASP A 50 9.84 -17.19 9.23
C ASP A 50 11.17 -16.49 9.52
N ASP A 51 12.26 -17.25 9.55
CA ASP A 51 13.63 -16.74 9.71
C ASP A 51 14.39 -16.66 8.36
N ASP A 52 13.86 -17.30 7.31
CA ASP A 52 14.45 -17.23 5.97
C ASP A 52 14.06 -15.91 5.28
N ARG A 53 15.04 -15.02 5.16
CA ARG A 53 14.88 -13.71 4.54
C ARG A 53 14.40 -13.79 3.09
N ALA A 54 14.79 -14.79 2.32
CA ALA A 54 14.36 -14.93 0.93
C ALA A 54 12.88 -15.30 0.84
N ARG A 55 12.39 -16.16 1.75
CA ARG A 55 10.97 -16.49 1.85
C ARG A 55 10.15 -15.31 2.34
N VAL A 56 10.61 -14.60 3.37
CA VAL A 56 9.99 -13.36 3.85
C VAL A 56 9.81 -12.35 2.70
N GLU A 57 10.90 -12.03 1.99
CA GLU A 57 10.85 -11.10 0.86
C GLU A 57 9.90 -11.56 -0.25
N ARG A 58 9.85 -12.87 -0.53
CA ARG A 58 8.90 -13.43 -1.50
C ARG A 58 7.47 -13.19 -1.06
N VAL A 59 7.11 -13.47 0.19
CA VAL A 59 5.74 -13.26 0.71
C VAL A 59 5.35 -11.79 0.66
N LEU A 60 6.23 -10.89 1.08
CA LEU A 60 5.99 -9.44 1.06
C LEU A 60 5.73 -8.92 -0.36
N ARG A 61 6.39 -9.49 -1.37
CA ARG A 61 6.20 -9.11 -2.79
C ARG A 61 4.99 -9.76 -3.43
N ALA A 62 4.59 -10.94 -2.96
CA ALA A 62 3.54 -11.75 -3.54
C ALA A 62 2.14 -11.49 -2.94
N THR A 63 2.03 -10.65 -1.90
CA THR A 63 0.77 -10.38 -1.20
C THR A 63 0.49 -8.88 -1.08
N HIS A 64 -0.78 -8.55 -0.86
CA HIS A 64 -1.23 -7.20 -0.58
C HIS A 64 -2.01 -7.18 0.73
N ALA A 65 -1.55 -6.38 1.69
CA ALA A 65 -2.22 -6.14 2.96
C ALA A 65 -2.08 -4.66 3.36
N GLY A 66 -2.91 -4.20 4.29
CA GLY A 66 -2.76 -2.85 4.87
C GLY A 66 -1.44 -2.68 5.63
N GLY A 67 -1.09 -3.67 6.46
CA GLY A 67 0.18 -3.75 7.17
C GLY A 67 0.66 -5.19 7.33
N VAL A 68 1.95 -5.36 7.59
CA VAL A 68 2.56 -6.67 7.84
C VAL A 68 3.40 -6.62 9.11
N THR A 69 3.26 -7.62 9.97
CA THR A 69 4.24 -7.88 11.06
C THR A 69 4.96 -9.20 10.77
N LEU A 70 6.28 -9.18 10.91
CA LEU A 70 7.11 -10.38 10.82
C LEU A 70 7.45 -10.88 12.22
N ASN A 71 7.30 -12.18 12.45
CA ASN A 71 7.63 -12.87 13.70
C ASN A 71 6.93 -12.31 14.96
N ASP A 72 5.82 -11.60 14.78
CA ASP A 72 4.94 -11.12 15.84
C ASP A 72 3.56 -10.77 15.24
N THR A 73 2.62 -10.33 16.07
CA THR A 73 1.28 -9.88 15.68
C THR A 73 1.00 -8.49 16.25
N LEU A 74 0.06 -7.77 15.66
CA LEU A 74 -0.47 -6.47 16.12
C LEU A 74 0.53 -5.29 16.18
N LEU A 75 1.81 -5.49 16.48
CA LEU A 75 2.74 -4.42 16.88
C LEU A 75 2.93 -3.31 15.85
N HIS A 76 2.74 -3.57 14.55
CA HIS A 76 2.84 -2.51 13.54
C HIS A 76 1.80 -1.40 13.73
N VAL A 77 0.64 -1.69 14.37
CA VAL A 77 -0.37 -0.66 14.71
C VAL A 77 0.08 0.25 15.84
N ALA A 78 0.93 -0.25 16.74
CA ALA A 78 1.43 0.54 17.87
C ALA A 78 2.57 1.49 17.45
N GLN A 79 3.11 1.34 16.24
CA GLN A 79 4.18 2.18 15.73
C GLN A 79 3.63 3.45 15.09
N ASP A 80 3.81 4.59 15.76
CA ASP A 80 3.29 5.90 15.35
C ASP A 80 3.95 6.46 14.07
N THR A 81 5.17 6.01 13.77
CA THR A 81 5.90 6.40 12.55
C THR A 81 5.45 5.62 11.30
N LEU A 82 4.69 4.54 11.45
CA LEU A 82 4.17 3.75 10.33
C LEU A 82 2.75 4.20 9.96
N PRO A 83 2.42 4.31 8.66
CA PRO A 83 1.05 4.56 8.25
C PRO A 83 0.19 3.34 8.58
N PHE A 84 -0.92 3.55 9.28
CA PHE A 84 -1.90 2.49 9.53
C PHE A 84 -3.17 2.73 8.70
N GLY A 85 -3.53 1.74 7.91
CA GLY A 85 -4.66 1.82 6.97
C GLY A 85 -4.81 0.55 6.15
N GLY A 86 -5.98 0.37 5.55
CA GLY A 86 -6.30 -0.77 4.70
C GLY A 86 -6.05 -0.52 3.21
N VAL A 87 -6.26 -1.57 2.41
CA VAL A 87 -6.22 -1.52 0.95
C VAL A 87 -7.31 -2.41 0.35
N GLY A 88 -8.11 -1.88 -0.56
CA GLY A 88 -9.21 -2.65 -1.17
C GLY A 88 -10.35 -2.85 -0.17
N ALA A 89 -10.79 -4.09 0.02
CA ALA A 89 -11.90 -4.42 0.92
C ALA A 89 -11.62 -4.04 2.40
N SER A 90 -10.35 -4.04 2.82
CA SER A 90 -9.95 -3.63 4.17
C SER A 90 -9.93 -2.12 4.41
N GLY A 91 -10.08 -1.29 3.36
CA GLY A 91 -10.15 0.16 3.48
C GLY A 91 -9.32 0.94 2.46
N ASN A 92 -9.29 2.27 2.63
CA ASN A 92 -8.53 3.19 1.78
C ASN A 92 -7.98 4.37 2.59
N GLY A 93 -6.71 4.69 2.34
CA GLY A 93 -5.98 5.72 3.03
C GLY A 93 -5.35 5.20 4.32
N ALA A 94 -4.54 6.04 4.95
CA ALA A 94 -3.87 5.73 6.18
C ALA A 94 -3.83 6.94 7.10
N TYR A 95 -3.63 6.68 8.39
CA TYR A 95 -3.38 7.67 9.43
C TYR A 95 -2.20 7.21 10.32
N HIS A 96 -2.11 7.74 11.55
CA HIS A 96 -0.97 7.77 12.48
C HIS A 96 0.04 8.87 12.24
N GLY A 97 0.48 9.48 13.35
CA GLY A 97 1.50 10.52 13.40
C GLY A 97 1.36 11.54 12.26
N ARG A 98 2.41 11.65 11.47
CA ARG A 98 2.49 12.53 10.29
C ARG A 98 1.44 12.20 9.22
N TRP A 99 1.17 10.92 8.97
CA TRP A 99 0.22 10.48 7.95
C TRP A 99 -1.20 10.93 8.28
N GLY A 100 -1.57 10.86 9.56
CA GLY A 100 -2.84 11.40 10.05
C GLY A 100 -2.94 12.91 9.85
N PHE A 101 -1.88 13.66 10.19
CA PHE A 101 -1.84 15.10 9.95
C PHE A 101 -2.01 15.45 8.47
N GLU A 102 -1.27 14.78 7.57
CA GLU A 102 -1.38 14.98 6.12
C GLU A 102 -2.78 14.59 5.60
N ARG A 103 -3.38 13.50 6.12
CA ARG A 103 -4.72 13.04 5.75
C ARG A 103 -5.81 14.07 6.04
N PHE A 104 -5.70 14.77 7.16
CA PHE A 104 -6.67 15.79 7.58
C PHE A 104 -6.26 17.22 7.18
N SER A 105 -5.21 17.36 6.37
CA SER A 105 -4.73 18.64 5.88
C SER A 105 -4.95 18.79 4.38
N HIS A 106 -5.13 20.03 3.93
CA HIS A 106 -5.04 20.36 2.51
C HIS A 106 -3.60 20.79 2.19
N LEU A 107 -2.86 19.96 1.45
CA LEU A 107 -1.51 20.28 0.98
C LEU A 107 -1.57 21.31 -0.15
N LYS A 108 -1.64 22.60 0.21
CA LYS A 108 -1.77 23.73 -0.72
C LYS A 108 -0.49 23.92 -1.55
N PRO A 109 -0.50 23.70 -2.88
CA PRO A 109 0.64 24.01 -3.72
C PRO A 109 0.78 25.53 -3.88
N VAL A 110 2.00 26.04 -3.70
CA VAL A 110 2.34 27.46 -3.90
C VAL A 110 3.57 27.56 -4.80
N LEU A 111 3.42 28.21 -5.96
CA LEU A 111 4.51 28.52 -6.88
C LEU A 111 4.77 30.03 -6.87
N ALA A 112 5.96 30.43 -6.41
CA ALA A 112 6.43 31.81 -6.50
C ALA A 112 7.36 31.96 -7.70
N GLN A 113 6.95 32.72 -8.71
CA GLN A 113 7.79 33.00 -9.89
C GLN A 113 8.59 34.29 -9.70
N PRO A 114 9.90 34.30 -10.00
CA PRO A 114 10.68 35.53 -9.97
C PRO A 114 10.17 36.51 -11.03
N ARG A 115 10.28 37.82 -10.76
CA ARG A 115 9.85 38.89 -11.68
C ARG A 115 10.49 38.77 -13.07
N LEU A 116 11.73 38.28 -13.13
CA LEU A 116 12.50 38.04 -14.36
C LEU A 116 12.61 36.53 -14.65
N GLY A 117 11.47 35.83 -14.65
CA GLY A 117 11.41 34.40 -14.92
C GLY A 117 11.33 34.05 -16.41
N LEU A 118 11.80 32.85 -16.77
CA LEU A 118 11.69 32.28 -18.12
C LEU A 118 10.24 32.08 -18.59
N GLY A 119 9.25 32.19 -17.69
CA GLY A 119 7.83 32.15 -18.04
C GLY A 119 7.43 33.21 -19.07
N ALA A 120 8.16 34.33 -19.17
CA ALA A 120 7.97 35.32 -20.21
C ALA A 120 8.27 34.79 -21.63
N LEU A 121 9.15 33.80 -21.78
CA LEU A 121 9.50 33.20 -23.09
C LEU A 121 8.37 32.32 -23.66
N VAL A 122 7.45 31.88 -22.80
CA VAL A 122 6.32 31.02 -23.15
C VAL A 122 5.01 31.82 -23.23
N ARG A 123 5.07 33.14 -22.94
CA ARG A 123 3.92 34.04 -23.03
C ARG A 123 3.82 34.68 -24.41
N PRO A 124 2.60 34.98 -24.90
CA PRO A 124 2.42 35.71 -26.14
C PRO A 124 2.97 37.16 -26.04
N PRO A 125 3.34 37.78 -27.18
CA PRO A 125 3.20 37.28 -28.55
C PRO A 125 4.25 36.21 -28.91
N TYR A 126 3.78 35.11 -29.50
CA TYR A 126 4.65 34.01 -29.94
C TYR A 126 5.44 34.46 -31.17
N GLY A 127 6.76 34.46 -31.06
CA GLY A 127 7.67 34.81 -32.15
C GLY A 127 8.79 33.79 -32.29
N ARG A 128 9.80 34.13 -33.09
CA ARG A 128 10.92 33.24 -33.45
C ARG A 128 11.61 32.55 -32.25
N ARG A 129 11.63 33.19 -31.08
CA ARG A 129 12.19 32.63 -29.84
C ARG A 129 11.33 31.49 -29.26
N PHE A 130 10.00 31.61 -29.35
CA PHE A 130 9.05 30.57 -28.96
C PHE A 130 9.12 29.38 -29.93
N ASP A 131 9.25 29.65 -31.24
CA ASP A 131 9.42 28.60 -32.26
C ASP A 131 10.74 27.83 -32.08
N ALA A 132 11.83 28.54 -31.79
CA ALA A 132 13.11 27.91 -31.47
C ALA A 132 13.04 27.07 -30.18
N LEU A 133 12.37 27.56 -29.15
CA LEU A 133 12.17 26.84 -27.89
C LEU A 133 11.34 25.57 -28.10
N THR A 134 10.23 25.65 -28.82
CA THR A 134 9.37 24.50 -29.11
C THR A 134 10.06 23.49 -30.03
N ALA A 135 10.86 23.93 -31.01
CA ALA A 135 11.67 23.06 -31.84
C ALA A 135 12.75 22.31 -31.03
N LEU A 136 13.38 22.98 -30.05
CA LEU A 136 14.34 22.36 -29.13
C LEU A 136 13.67 21.33 -28.21
N LEU A 137 12.52 21.66 -27.63
CA LEU A 137 11.75 20.75 -26.77
C LEU A 137 11.28 19.50 -27.53
N ARG A 138 10.95 19.64 -28.82
CA ARG A 138 10.58 18.50 -29.69
C ARG A 138 11.76 17.59 -30.05
N ARG A 139 13.01 18.04 -29.90
CA ARG A 139 14.23 17.24 -30.14
C ARG A 139 14.70 16.45 -28.92
N LEU A 140 14.20 16.78 -27.73
CA LEU A 140 14.53 16.12 -26.46
C LEU A 140 13.54 15.00 -26.10
N ARG A 141 12.64 14.66 -27.03
CA ARG A 141 11.72 13.53 -26.98
C ARG A 141 12.11 12.55 -28.09
#